data_AF-A0A0U3HLN9-F1
#
_entry.id   AF-A0A0U3HLN9-F1
#
_cell.length_a   1.000
_cell.length_b   1.000
_cell.length_c   1.000
_cell.angle_alpha   90.00
_cell.angle_beta   90.00
_cell.angle_gamma   90.00
#
_symmetry.space_group_name_H-M   'P 1'
#
loop_
_entity.id
_entity.type
_entity.pdbx_description
1 polymer ?
#
loop_
_entity_poly.entity_id
_entity_poly.type
_entity_poly.pdbx_seq_one_letter_code
_entity_poly.pdbx_strand_id
1 'polypeptide(L)'
;MLSLFKKKKFEPNFPIIELEASPEEVKDLLSKFSSVERVEKSQEKGVDFEYVAENHETRINVGFSADKISFVNYLSEQFNDNDKKKAQKLDWFINYYGTVDEFEEPNDTGFMIFFHNPKRKLTIVFGLHMGPIRINSHANA
;
A
#
# COMPACT_ATOMS: atom_id res chain seq x y z
N MET A 1 -3.02 -4.52 -32.57
CA MET A 1 -1.55 -4.61 -32.47
C MET A 1 -1.20 -4.29 -31.02
N LEU A 2 -1.02 -5.32 -30.18
CA LEU A 2 -0.78 -5.16 -28.73
C LEU A 2 0.66 -4.69 -28.52
N SER A 3 0.81 -3.48 -27.99
CA SER A 3 2.09 -2.93 -27.55
C SER A 3 2.64 -3.77 -26.39
N LEU A 4 3.51 -4.73 -26.72
CA LEU A 4 4.26 -5.60 -25.80
C LEU A 4 5.50 -4.89 -25.21
N PHE A 5 5.41 -3.60 -24.90
CA PHE A 5 6.46 -2.95 -24.13
C PHE A 5 6.34 -3.36 -22.66
N LYS A 6 7.15 -4.35 -22.24
CA LYS A 6 7.35 -4.62 -20.82
C LYS A 6 7.81 -3.32 -20.15
N LYS A 7 7.03 -2.79 -19.20
CA LYS A 7 7.41 -1.63 -18.39
C LYS A 7 8.82 -1.85 -17.82
N LYS A 8 9.73 -0.89 -18.03
CA LYS A 8 11.13 -0.95 -17.56
C LYS A 8 11.29 -0.53 -16.09
N LYS A 9 10.32 0.23 -15.56
CA LYS A 9 10.25 0.73 -14.19
C LYS A 9 8.84 0.47 -13.65
N PHE A 10 8.73 0.28 -12.34
CA PHE A 10 7.44 0.17 -11.69
C PHE A 10 6.77 1.54 -11.68
N GLU A 11 5.49 1.56 -12.05
CA GLU A 11 4.62 2.73 -11.97
C GLU A 11 3.20 2.18 -11.80
N PRO A 12 2.52 2.51 -10.69
CA PRO A 12 1.19 1.99 -10.42
C PRO A 12 0.20 2.54 -11.44
N ASN A 13 -0.65 1.66 -11.98
CA ASN A 13 -1.81 2.05 -12.79
C ASN A 13 -3.08 2.23 -11.93
N PHE A 14 -2.94 2.02 -10.63
CA PHE A 14 -3.99 2.08 -9.63
C PHE A 14 -3.74 3.27 -8.70
N PRO A 15 -4.78 3.78 -8.02
CA PRO A 15 -4.62 4.94 -7.15
C PRO A 15 -3.70 4.62 -5.97
N ILE A 16 -2.93 5.62 -5.58
CA ILE A 16 -2.10 5.59 -4.38
C ILE A 16 -2.75 6.52 -3.36
N ILE A 17 -2.95 6.00 -2.15
CA ILE A 17 -3.73 6.64 -1.10
C ILE A 17 -2.80 7.45 -0.19
N GLU A 18 -3.03 8.75 -0.12
CA GLU A 18 -2.38 9.62 0.87
C GLU A 18 -2.86 9.28 2.29
N LEU A 19 -1.94 9.15 3.25
CA LEU A 19 -2.29 8.73 4.62
C LEU A 19 -3.12 9.77 5.39
N GLU A 20 -3.12 11.02 4.94
CA GLU A 20 -3.91 12.11 5.51
C GLU A 20 -5.29 12.26 4.85
N ALA A 21 -5.60 11.44 3.84
CA ALA A 21 -6.87 11.53 3.13
C ALA A 21 -8.06 11.15 4.02
N SER A 22 -9.16 11.88 3.89
CA SER A 22 -10.40 11.57 4.60
C SER A 22 -11.07 10.30 4.05
N PRO A 23 -11.98 9.66 4.81
CA PRO A 23 -12.76 8.53 4.31
C PRO A 23 -13.50 8.86 3.00
N GLU A 24 -14.05 10.05 2.87
CA GLU A 24 -14.74 10.52 1.67
C GLU A 24 -13.78 10.65 0.48
N GLU A 25 -12.61 11.26 0.67
CA GLU A 25 -11.60 11.39 -0.37
C GLU A 25 -11.10 10.03 -0.86
N VAL A 26 -10.87 9.10 0.07
CA VAL A 26 -10.49 7.72 -0.25
C VAL A 26 -11.61 7.02 -1.01
N LYS A 27 -12.85 7.11 -0.54
CA LYS A 27 -14.00 6.49 -1.22
C LYS A 27 -14.16 7.02 -2.64
N ASP A 28 -14.04 8.33 -2.84
CA ASP A 28 -14.16 8.96 -4.16
C ASP A 28 -13.02 8.53 -5.09
N LEU A 29 -11.80 8.43 -4.57
CA LEU A 29 -10.64 7.95 -5.32
C LEU A 29 -10.78 6.47 -5.72
N LEU A 30 -11.18 5.61 -4.78
CA LEU A 30 -11.39 4.19 -5.03
C LEU A 30 -12.59 3.94 -5.97
N SER A 31 -13.64 4.75 -5.90
CA SER A 31 -14.83 4.63 -6.77
C SER A 31 -14.53 4.92 -8.25
N LYS A 32 -13.48 5.71 -8.54
CA LYS A 32 -12.99 5.92 -9.91
C LYS A 32 -12.19 4.72 -10.43
N PHE A 33 -11.68 3.88 -9.52
CA PHE A 33 -10.86 2.71 -9.82
C PHE A 33 -11.68 1.42 -9.94
N SER A 34 -12.62 1.18 -9.02
CA SER A 34 -13.52 0.03 -9.04
C SER A 34 -14.73 0.24 -8.10
N SER A 35 -15.64 -0.74 -8.01
CA SER A 35 -16.67 -0.76 -6.97
C SER A 35 -16.05 -0.84 -5.59
N VAL A 36 -16.52 0.01 -4.67
CA VAL A 36 -16.03 0.07 -3.29
C VAL A 36 -16.97 -0.67 -2.35
N GLU A 37 -16.45 -1.67 -1.65
CA GLU A 37 -17.10 -2.33 -0.52
C GLU A 37 -16.68 -1.64 0.79
N ARG A 38 -17.64 -1.42 1.69
CA ARG A 38 -17.37 -0.98 3.06
C ARG A 38 -17.55 -2.15 4.02
N VAL A 39 -16.52 -2.45 4.81
CA VAL A 39 -16.53 -3.53 5.80
C VAL A 39 -16.55 -2.90 7.20
N GLU A 40 -17.69 -2.97 7.89
CA GLU A 40 -17.90 -2.34 9.22
C GLU A 40 -17.34 -3.15 10.40
N LYS A 41 -16.79 -4.34 10.16
CA LYS A 41 -16.19 -5.21 11.18
C LYS A 41 -14.84 -5.69 10.70
N SER A 42 -13.86 -4.79 10.70
CA SER A 42 -12.48 -5.13 10.41
C SER A 42 -12.02 -6.28 11.31
N GLN A 43 -11.19 -7.17 10.75
CA GLN A 43 -10.50 -8.19 11.54
C GLN A 43 -9.26 -7.61 12.24
N GLU A 44 -8.85 -6.40 11.88
CA GLU A 44 -7.71 -5.70 12.44
C GLU A 44 -8.10 -4.98 13.73
N LYS A 45 -7.31 -5.19 14.78
CA LYS A 45 -7.57 -4.59 16.09
C LYS A 45 -7.41 -3.06 16.01
N GLY A 46 -8.43 -2.32 16.45
CA GLY A 46 -8.40 -0.85 16.50
C GLY A 46 -8.82 -0.16 15.20
N VAL A 47 -9.27 -0.93 14.20
CA VAL A 47 -9.83 -0.43 12.95
C VAL A 47 -11.35 -0.53 13.03
N ASP A 48 -12.04 0.59 12.81
CA ASP A 48 -13.49 0.69 12.91
C ASP A 48 -14.16 0.17 11.64
N PHE A 49 -13.62 0.52 10.47
CA PHE A 49 -14.11 0.03 9.19
C PHE A 49 -13.02 0.05 8.12
N GLU A 50 -13.29 -0.64 7.01
CA GLU A 50 -12.40 -0.70 5.85
C GLU A 50 -13.14 -0.33 4.56
N TYR A 51 -12.42 0.26 3.61
CA TYR A 51 -12.81 0.29 2.21
C TYR A 51 -11.97 -0.67 1.39
N VAL A 52 -12.64 -1.52 0.62
CA VAL A 52 -12.02 -2.48 -0.27
C VAL A 52 -12.46 -2.18 -1.70
N ALA A 53 -11.50 -2.03 -2.61
CA ALA A 53 -11.75 -1.93 -4.03
C ALA A 53 -10.80 -2.84 -4.79
N GLU A 54 -11.32 -3.63 -5.73
CA GLU A 54 -10.57 -4.64 -6.45
C GLU A 54 -10.90 -4.62 -7.94
N ASN A 55 -9.87 -4.75 -8.76
CA ASN A 55 -10.00 -5.07 -10.17
C ASN A 55 -8.82 -5.94 -10.61
N HIS A 56 -8.68 -6.17 -11.93
CA HIS A 56 -7.63 -6.99 -12.50
C HIS A 56 -6.19 -6.47 -12.30
N GLU A 57 -6.00 -5.20 -11.88
CA GLU A 57 -4.68 -4.62 -11.66
C GLU A 57 -4.19 -4.77 -10.22
N THR A 58 -5.09 -4.56 -9.25
CA THR A 58 -4.81 -4.68 -7.82
C THR A 58 -6.09 -4.76 -6.99
N ARG A 59 -5.95 -5.29 -5.78
CA ARG A 59 -6.85 -5.05 -4.66
C ARG A 59 -6.24 -4.04 -3.71
N ILE A 60 -6.99 -2.98 -3.40
CA ILE A 60 -6.65 -1.95 -2.42
C ILE A 60 -7.58 -2.12 -1.22
N ASN A 61 -7.00 -2.21 -0.03
CA ASN A 61 -7.73 -2.22 1.22
C ASN A 61 -7.25 -1.05 2.10
N VAL A 62 -8.15 -0.19 2.55
CA VAL A 62 -7.85 0.96 3.40
C VAL A 62 -8.62 0.83 4.70
N GLY A 63 -7.91 0.69 5.82
CA GLY A 63 -8.51 0.62 7.15
C GLY A 63 -8.49 1.96 7.86
N PHE A 64 -9.60 2.29 8.51
CA PHE A 64 -9.77 3.53 9.26
C PHE A 64 -9.99 3.27 10.74
N SER A 65 -9.37 4.12 11.57
CA SER A 65 -9.71 4.29 12.98
C SER A 65 -10.27 5.69 13.12
N ALA A 66 -11.55 5.79 13.49
CA ALA A 66 -12.40 6.96 13.33
C ALA A 66 -12.37 7.51 11.90
N ASP A 67 -11.79 8.69 11.72
CA ASP A 67 -11.68 9.43 10.46
C ASP A 67 -10.28 9.39 9.84
N LYS A 68 -9.37 8.58 10.40
CA LYS A 68 -7.97 8.54 9.97
C LYS A 68 -7.56 7.17 9.47
N ILE A 69 -6.72 7.16 8.44
CA ILE A 69 -6.16 5.93 7.87
C ILE A 69 -5.21 5.29 8.89
N SER A 70 -5.52 4.05 9.27
CA SER A 70 -4.63 3.18 10.05
C SER A 70 -3.71 2.37 9.14
N PHE A 71 -4.23 1.92 7.99
CA PHE A 71 -3.40 1.24 7.01
C PHE A 71 -3.93 1.37 5.59
N VAL A 72 -3.02 1.17 4.63
CA VAL A 72 -3.33 0.94 3.22
C VAL A 72 -2.60 -0.31 2.78
N ASN A 73 -3.31 -1.27 2.18
CA ASN A 73 -2.74 -2.50 1.69
C ASN A 73 -2.99 -2.66 0.18
N TYR A 74 -1.91 -2.85 -0.56
CA TYR A 74 -1.89 -3.07 -2.01
C TYR A 74 -1.50 -4.51 -2.30
N LEU A 75 -2.45 -5.27 -2.83
CA LEU A 75 -2.22 -6.61 -3.37
C LEU A 75 -2.25 -6.51 -4.90
N SER A 76 -1.08 -6.27 -5.50
CA SER A 76 -0.91 -6.24 -6.95
C SER A 76 0.12 -7.29 -7.35
N GLU A 77 -0.19 -8.07 -8.38
CA GLU A 77 0.75 -9.01 -9.00
C GLU A 77 1.82 -8.32 -9.86
N GLN A 78 1.64 -7.02 -10.16
CA GLN A 78 2.60 -6.25 -10.93
C GLN A 78 3.97 -6.27 -10.25
N PHE A 79 4.99 -6.58 -11.07
CA PHE A 79 6.40 -6.58 -10.67
C PHE A 79 6.78 -7.60 -9.58
N ASN A 80 6.05 -8.71 -9.48
CA ASN A 80 6.39 -9.80 -8.54
C ASN A 80 7.12 -11.00 -9.19
N ASP A 81 7.41 -10.95 -10.50
CA ASP A 81 7.99 -12.09 -11.25
C ASP A 81 9.39 -12.52 -10.79
N ASN A 82 10.16 -11.59 -10.20
CA ASN A 82 11.52 -11.84 -9.69
C ASN A 82 11.95 -10.75 -8.71
N ASP A 83 13.04 -11.00 -7.98
CA ASP A 83 13.55 -10.14 -6.93
C ASP A 83 13.92 -8.73 -7.43
N LYS A 84 14.44 -8.62 -8.65
CA LYS A 84 14.77 -7.32 -9.23
C LYS A 84 13.53 -6.46 -9.44
N LYS A 85 12.44 -7.04 -9.96
CA LYS A 85 11.18 -6.30 -10.14
C LYS A 85 10.51 -5.99 -8.79
N LYS A 86 10.56 -6.93 -7.84
CA LYS A 86 10.07 -6.74 -6.48
C LYS A 86 10.78 -5.57 -5.79
N ALA A 87 12.11 -5.50 -5.90
CA ALA A 87 12.90 -4.39 -5.41
C ALA A 87 12.49 -3.06 -6.07
N GLN A 88 12.33 -3.03 -7.40
CA GLN A 88 11.88 -1.81 -8.10
C GLN A 88 10.49 -1.33 -7.65
N LYS A 89 9.58 -2.26 -7.37
CA LYS A 89 8.25 -1.95 -6.81
C LYS A 89 8.39 -1.36 -5.41
N LEU A 90 9.11 -2.04 -4.53
CA LEU A 90 9.35 -1.59 -3.17
C LEU A 90 10.00 -0.21 -3.11
N ASP A 91 11.06 0.01 -3.90
CA ASP A 91 11.75 1.30 -4.02
C ASP A 91 10.79 2.42 -4.42
N TRP A 92 9.83 2.15 -5.31
CA TRP A 92 8.84 3.14 -5.70
C TRP A 92 7.98 3.58 -4.51
N PHE A 93 7.50 2.62 -3.71
CA PHE A 93 6.68 2.92 -2.53
C PHE A 93 7.49 3.62 -1.42
N ILE A 94 8.73 3.21 -1.20
CA ILE A 94 9.64 3.87 -0.25
C ILE A 94 9.83 5.35 -0.64
N ASN A 95 10.09 5.62 -1.92
CA ASN A 95 10.29 6.98 -2.42
C ASN A 95 8.99 7.80 -2.53
N TYR A 96 7.82 7.15 -2.56
CA TYR A 96 6.54 7.84 -2.56
C TYR A 96 6.17 8.33 -1.16
N TYR A 97 6.24 7.46 -0.16
CA TYR A 97 5.82 7.78 1.22
C TYR A 97 6.93 8.43 2.06
N GLY A 98 8.15 8.53 1.54
CA GLY A 98 9.27 9.19 2.19
C GLY A 98 10.50 9.22 1.27
N THR A 99 11.67 9.44 1.85
CA THR A 99 12.96 9.26 1.17
C THR A 99 13.78 8.22 1.90
N VAL A 100 14.68 7.51 1.19
CA VAL A 100 15.43 6.37 1.76
C VAL A 100 16.17 6.73 3.05
N ASP A 101 16.64 7.96 3.19
CA ASP A 101 17.31 8.50 4.39
C ASP A 101 16.39 8.79 5.58
N GLU A 102 15.07 8.82 5.37
CA GLU A 102 14.08 8.94 6.44
C GLU A 102 13.71 7.59 7.08
N PHE A 103 14.13 6.47 6.46
CA PHE A 103 13.86 5.12 6.97
C PHE A 103 15.03 4.60 7.80
N GLU A 104 14.69 3.90 8.88
CA GLU A 104 15.65 3.13 9.66
C GLU A 104 16.14 1.89 8.90
N GLU A 105 17.14 1.20 9.46
CA GLU A 105 17.58 -0.09 8.92
C GLU A 105 16.40 -1.07 8.87
N PRO A 106 16.13 -1.69 7.70
CA PRO A 106 14.97 -2.55 7.56
C PRO A 106 15.09 -3.81 8.40
N ASN A 107 14.00 -4.19 9.07
CA ASN A 107 13.91 -5.45 9.78
C ASN A 107 13.38 -6.54 8.85
N ASP A 108 14.21 -7.54 8.53
CA ASP A 108 13.85 -8.69 7.71
C ASP A 108 13.54 -9.93 8.57
N THR A 109 12.36 -10.50 8.37
CA THR A 109 11.86 -11.67 9.10
C THR A 109 12.01 -12.98 8.32
N GLY A 110 12.54 -12.94 7.09
CA GLY A 110 12.57 -14.05 6.14
C GLY A 110 11.27 -14.24 5.35
N PHE A 111 10.19 -13.56 5.75
CA PHE A 111 8.89 -13.56 5.04
C PHE A 111 8.44 -12.15 4.65
N MET A 112 8.79 -11.18 5.48
CA MET A 112 8.43 -9.77 5.32
C MET A 112 9.60 -8.88 5.69
N ILE A 113 9.71 -7.74 5.00
CA ILE A 113 10.64 -6.66 5.34
C ILE A 113 9.83 -5.47 5.86
N PHE A 114 10.27 -4.90 6.97
CA PHE A 114 9.65 -3.73 7.61
C PHE A 114 10.58 -2.53 7.48
N PHE A 115 10.08 -1.44 6.88
CA PHE A 115 10.77 -0.16 6.77
C PHE A 115 10.04 0.84 7.65
N HIS A 116 10.64 1.18 8.80
CA HIS A 116 10.08 2.17 9.71
C HIS A 116 10.59 3.57 9.36
N ASN A 117 9.68 4.54 9.28
CA ASN A 117 10.00 5.95 9.12
C ASN A 117 9.46 6.71 10.34
N PRO A 118 10.31 7.03 11.33
CA PRO A 118 9.87 7.69 12.56
C PRO A 118 9.44 9.13 12.31
N LYS A 119 10.04 9.81 11.33
CA LYS A 119 9.72 11.21 10.99
C LYS A 119 8.31 11.34 10.42
N ARG A 120 7.92 10.40 9.56
CA ARG A 120 6.58 10.32 8.95
C ARG A 120 5.59 9.51 9.78
N LYS A 121 6.05 8.91 10.88
CA LYS A 121 5.26 8.02 11.74
C LYS A 121 4.54 6.94 10.92
N LEU A 122 5.28 6.22 10.08
CA LEU A 122 4.73 5.12 9.28
C LEU A 122 5.66 3.91 9.24
N THR A 123 5.10 2.77 8.84
CA THR A 123 5.88 1.59 8.47
C THR A 123 5.39 1.04 7.15
N ILE A 124 6.32 0.82 6.21
CA ILE A 124 6.08 0.06 4.99
C ILE A 124 6.43 -1.41 5.24
N VAL A 125 5.49 -2.31 4.99
CA VAL A 125 5.68 -3.75 5.10
C VAL A 125 5.61 -4.36 3.70
N PHE A 126 6.66 -5.08 3.32
CA PHE A 126 6.76 -5.77 2.04
C PHE A 126 6.79 -7.29 2.24
N GLY A 127 5.86 -8.02 1.62
CA GLY A 127 5.84 -9.48 1.67
C GLY A 127 6.74 -10.09 0.59
N LEU A 128 7.77 -10.85 0.98
CA LEU A 128 8.80 -11.36 0.07
C LEU A 128 8.26 -12.31 -1.00
N HIS A 129 7.31 -13.18 -0.66
CA HIS A 129 6.81 -14.20 -1.59
C HIS A 129 5.85 -13.62 -2.64
N MET A 130 4.77 -13.00 -2.18
CA MET A 130 3.67 -12.52 -3.03
C MET A 130 3.78 -11.04 -3.41
N GLY A 131 4.79 -10.33 -2.90
CA GLY A 131 4.99 -8.90 -3.14
C GLY A 131 3.86 -7.95 -2.71
N PRO A 132 3.00 -8.22 -1.70
CA PRO A 132 2.08 -7.21 -1.20
C PRO A 132 2.86 -6.08 -0.54
N ILE A 133 2.29 -4.88 -0.60
CA ILE A 133 2.82 -3.71 0.09
C ILE A 133 1.73 -3.18 1.01
N ARG A 134 2.06 -3.05 2.29
CA ARG A 134 1.19 -2.42 3.28
C ARG A 134 1.89 -1.21 3.87
N ILE A 135 1.15 -0.11 4.00
CA ILE A 135 1.56 1.11 4.68
C ILE A 135 0.75 1.17 5.96
N ASN A 136 1.41 1.15 7.11
CA ASN A 136 0.77 1.34 8.41
C ASN A 136 1.05 2.76 8.88
N SER A 137 0.01 3.48 9.29
CA SER A 137 0.12 4.81 9.88
C SER A 137 0.19 4.70 11.41
N HIS A 138 1.19 5.37 11.98
CA HIS A 138 1.39 5.53 13.42
C HIS A 138 1.13 6.98 13.86
N ALA A 139 0.54 7.81 13.00
CA ALA A 139 0.26 9.21 13.31
C ALA A 139 -0.66 9.37 14.54
N ASN A 140 -1.41 8.31 14.88
CA ASN A 140 -2.38 8.26 15.98
C ASN A 140 -1.97 7.31 17.12
N ALA A 141 -0.76 6.73 17.05
CA ALA A 141 -0.23 5.82 18.06
C ALA A 141 0.52 6.56 19.18
#